data_AF-A0A8T7HV92-F1
#
_entry.id   AF-A0A8T7HV92-F1
#
_cell.length_a   1.000
_cell.length_b   1.000
_cell.length_c   1.000
_cell.angle_alpha   90.00
_cell.angle_beta   90.00
_cell.angle_gamma   90.00
#
_symmetry.space_group_name_H-M   'P 1'
#
loop_
_entity.id
_entity.type
_entity.pdbx_description
1 polymer ?
#
loop_
_entity_poly.entity_id
_entity_poly.type
_entity_poly.pdbx_seq_one_letter_code
_entity_poly.pdbx_strand_id
1 'polypeptide(L)'
;MAKAKKATKAVTKKVAAKKTTKKATTKKATRKPAAKVTASALQVAQVAFDKALVELEKAASQEVAVTEKAVAKATKAAKSASDKLAAAKTKLKAAQAKVKAKKTAAAVKAVATNKAKVAELTQTAKAAKAELATVKDAVKAAKEAAKTVAVKVKAIAKLEKELAKANKKAAAKKATKKPAKKKAKKAATKKAAKAPTPEAAPATDAPAASEA
;
A
#
# COMPACT_ATOMS: atom_id res chain seq x y z
N MET A 1 -43.72 -6.76 17.15
CA MET A 1 -42.88 -7.41 18.20
C MET A 1 -41.52 -6.72 18.23
N ALA A 2 -41.11 -6.14 19.37
CA ALA A 2 -39.79 -5.54 19.56
C ALA A 2 -39.03 -6.27 20.67
N LYS A 3 -37.73 -6.54 20.48
CA LYS A 3 -36.88 -7.24 21.46
C LYS A 3 -35.99 -6.24 22.20
N ALA A 4 -36.42 -5.79 23.38
CA ALA A 4 -35.58 -5.01 24.27
C ALA A 4 -34.39 -5.84 24.78
N LYS A 5 -33.17 -5.27 24.78
CA LYS A 5 -31.98 -5.94 25.33
C LYS A 5 -31.88 -5.73 26.85
N LYS A 6 -31.43 -6.76 27.54
CA LYS A 6 -31.34 -6.86 29.00
C LYS A 6 -30.26 -5.92 29.56
N ALA A 7 -30.59 -5.11 30.57
CA ALA A 7 -29.60 -4.30 31.29
C ALA A 7 -28.76 -5.18 32.23
N THR A 8 -27.44 -4.95 32.25
CA THR A 8 -26.50 -5.64 33.16
C THR A 8 -26.30 -4.85 34.46
N LYS A 9 -26.66 -5.46 35.60
CA LYS A 9 -26.40 -4.87 36.92
C LYS A 9 -24.90 -4.71 37.18
N ALA A 10 -24.48 -3.54 37.63
CA ALA A 10 -23.14 -3.34 38.19
C ALA A 10 -23.04 -4.02 39.57
N VAL A 11 -21.91 -4.68 39.85
CA VAL A 11 -21.63 -5.33 41.15
C VAL A 11 -20.46 -4.61 41.82
N THR A 12 -20.77 -3.64 42.67
CA THR A 12 -19.79 -2.89 43.46
C THR A 12 -19.29 -3.72 44.64
N LYS A 13 -18.18 -4.46 44.47
CA LYS A 13 -17.57 -5.24 45.55
C LYS A 13 -16.59 -4.39 46.38
N LYS A 14 -17.08 -3.90 47.52
CA LYS A 14 -16.31 -3.16 48.55
C LYS A 14 -15.18 -4.04 49.09
N VAL A 15 -13.93 -3.57 49.01
CA VAL A 15 -12.74 -4.23 49.62
C VAL A 15 -12.03 -3.21 50.51
N ALA A 16 -11.75 -3.59 51.75
CA ALA A 16 -11.24 -2.68 52.78
C ALA A 16 -9.73 -2.41 52.66
N ALA A 17 -9.32 -1.19 52.98
CA ALA A 17 -7.91 -0.80 53.03
C ALA A 17 -7.20 -1.36 54.28
N LYS A 18 -6.21 -2.24 54.10
CA LYS A 18 -5.32 -2.69 55.18
C LYS A 18 -3.98 -1.94 55.08
N LYS A 19 -3.74 -0.96 55.95
CA LYS A 19 -2.45 -0.27 56.06
C LYS A 19 -1.37 -1.25 56.52
N THR A 20 -0.24 -1.30 55.83
CA THR A 20 1.00 -1.93 56.31
C THR A 20 2.19 -1.01 56.04
N THR A 21 2.55 -0.20 57.04
CA THR A 21 3.70 0.70 56.99
C THR A 21 5.01 -0.08 56.99
N LYS A 22 5.65 -0.23 55.82
CA LYS A 22 7.00 -0.79 55.70
C LYS A 22 8.01 0.34 55.44
N LYS A 23 9.00 0.45 56.31
CA LYS A 23 9.99 1.54 56.40
C LYS A 23 10.78 1.70 55.08
N ALA A 24 10.49 2.74 54.31
CA ALA A 24 11.14 2.98 53.03
C ALA A 24 12.54 3.59 53.20
N THR A 25 13.59 2.80 52.98
CA THR A 25 14.98 3.28 52.93
C THR A 25 15.23 3.99 51.60
N THR A 26 15.41 5.30 51.64
CA THR A 26 15.56 6.19 50.47
C THR A 26 16.94 6.09 49.81
N LYS A 27 17.27 4.92 49.25
CA LYS A 27 18.46 4.80 48.38
C LYS A 27 18.25 5.66 47.14
N LYS A 28 18.97 6.80 47.06
CA LYS A 28 18.88 7.83 46.01
C LYS A 28 19.26 7.26 44.64
N ALA A 29 18.30 6.61 43.98
CA ALA A 29 18.44 6.14 42.61
C ALA A 29 18.47 7.34 41.65
N THR A 30 19.67 7.77 41.29
CA THR A 30 19.92 8.73 40.19
C THR A 30 19.54 8.08 38.86
N ARG A 31 18.23 8.04 38.59
CA ARG A 31 17.68 7.71 37.26
C ARG A 31 18.17 8.75 36.27
N LYS A 32 19.31 8.48 35.65
CA LYS A 32 19.80 9.17 34.45
C LYS A 32 18.62 9.23 33.47
N PRO A 33 18.17 10.43 33.04
CA PRO A 33 16.99 10.52 32.19
C PRO A 33 17.23 9.68 30.93
N ALA A 34 16.28 8.79 30.62
CA ALA A 34 16.33 8.05 29.39
C ALA A 34 16.29 9.06 28.23
N ALA A 35 17.36 9.12 27.44
CA ALA A 35 17.43 10.02 26.31
C ALA A 35 16.23 9.72 25.40
N LYS A 36 15.33 10.70 25.24
CA LYS A 36 14.14 10.56 24.42
C LYS A 36 14.60 10.51 22.96
N VAL A 37 14.86 9.30 22.45
CA VAL A 37 15.28 9.06 21.07
C VAL A 37 14.13 9.45 20.15
N THR A 38 14.10 10.72 19.77
CA THR A 38 13.27 11.22 18.69
C THR A 38 13.75 10.56 17.40
N ALA A 39 12.92 9.69 16.84
CA ALA A 39 13.14 9.17 15.49
C ALA A 39 13.29 10.36 14.54
N SER A 40 14.27 10.31 13.63
CA SER A 40 14.47 11.40 12.67
C SER A 40 13.26 11.51 11.74
N ALA A 41 13.02 12.69 11.16
CA ALA A 41 11.91 12.88 10.22
C ALA A 41 11.96 11.85 9.06
N LEU A 42 13.16 11.46 8.62
CA LEU A 42 13.38 10.38 7.65
C LEU A 42 12.95 8.99 8.16
N GLN A 43 13.19 8.66 9.43
CA GLN A 43 12.73 7.39 10.01
C GLN A 43 11.20 7.35 10.14
N VAL A 44 10.57 8.47 10.50
CA VAL A 44 9.10 8.59 10.54
C VAL A 44 8.50 8.48 9.14
N ALA A 45 9.11 9.15 8.15
CA ALA A 45 8.70 9.07 6.75
C ALA A 45 8.84 7.65 6.17
N GLN A 46 9.94 6.95 6.44
CA GLN A 46 10.11 5.54 6.02
C GLN A 46 9.00 4.66 6.61
N VAL A 47 8.72 4.75 7.92
CA VAL A 47 7.66 3.95 8.56
C VAL A 47 6.25 4.29 8.04
N ALA A 48 6.03 5.51 7.52
CA ALA A 48 4.79 5.86 6.82
C ALA A 48 4.75 5.28 5.40
N PHE A 49 5.86 5.31 4.67
CA PHE A 49 6.01 4.73 3.34
C PHE A 49 5.86 3.20 3.34
N ASP A 50 6.52 2.49 4.27
CA ASP A 50 6.39 1.05 4.47
C ASP A 50 4.92 0.62 4.63
N LYS A 51 4.13 1.41 5.39
CA LYS A 51 2.69 1.19 5.56
C LYS A 51 1.90 1.44 4.29
N ALA A 52 2.19 2.54 3.58
CA ALA A 52 1.53 2.88 2.33
C ALA A 52 1.73 1.78 1.25
N LEU A 53 2.91 1.14 1.19
CA LEU A 53 3.15 -0.01 0.32
C LEU A 53 2.26 -1.22 0.69
N VAL A 54 2.17 -1.54 1.97
CA VAL A 54 1.30 -2.63 2.49
C VAL A 54 -0.19 -2.33 2.28
N GLU A 55 -0.60 -1.06 2.39
CA GLU A 55 -1.97 -0.63 2.10
C GLU A 55 -2.27 -0.68 0.60
N LEU A 56 -1.31 -0.35 -0.27
CA LEU A 56 -1.43 -0.47 -1.72
C LEU A 56 -1.58 -1.92 -2.19
N GLU A 57 -0.80 -2.87 -1.65
CA GLU A 57 -0.96 -4.31 -1.95
C GLU A 57 -2.34 -4.82 -1.49
N LYS A 58 -2.80 -4.39 -0.30
CA LYS A 58 -4.14 -4.73 0.21
C LYS A 58 -5.26 -4.14 -0.64
N ALA A 59 -5.14 -2.88 -1.08
CA ALA A 59 -6.12 -2.21 -1.91
C ALA A 59 -6.28 -2.91 -3.27
N ALA A 60 -5.17 -3.17 -3.98
CA ALA A 60 -5.19 -3.89 -5.25
C ALA A 60 -5.74 -5.32 -5.10
N SER A 61 -5.42 -6.01 -4.00
CA SER A 61 -5.98 -7.33 -3.69
C SER A 61 -7.49 -7.29 -3.43
N GLN A 62 -7.98 -6.25 -2.75
CA GLN A 62 -9.42 -6.04 -2.54
C GLN A 62 -10.16 -5.68 -3.83
N GLU A 63 -9.55 -4.88 -4.71
CA GLU A 63 -10.13 -4.52 -6.01
C GLU A 63 -10.36 -5.75 -6.89
N VAL A 64 -9.39 -6.66 -6.96
CA VAL A 64 -9.55 -7.98 -7.61
C VAL A 64 -10.69 -8.77 -6.96
N ALA A 65 -10.74 -8.87 -5.63
CA ALA A 65 -11.79 -9.61 -4.92
C ALA A 65 -13.20 -8.99 -5.05
N VAL A 66 -13.31 -7.68 -5.30
CA VAL A 66 -14.58 -6.98 -5.56
C VAL A 66 -15.02 -7.17 -7.01
N THR A 67 -14.10 -7.04 -7.97
CA THR A 67 -14.39 -7.23 -9.40
C THR A 67 -14.73 -8.69 -9.73
N GLU A 68 -14.11 -9.68 -9.09
CA GLU A 68 -14.51 -11.09 -9.21
C GLU A 68 -15.93 -11.36 -8.69
N LYS A 69 -16.32 -10.73 -7.57
CA LYS A 69 -17.70 -10.77 -7.06
C LYS A 69 -18.69 -10.10 -8.04
N ALA A 70 -18.25 -9.09 -8.79
CA ALA A 70 -19.05 -8.50 -9.86
C ALA A 70 -19.24 -9.47 -11.05
N VAL A 71 -18.20 -10.21 -11.47
CA VAL A 71 -18.34 -11.26 -12.51
C VAL A 71 -19.37 -12.31 -12.10
N ALA A 72 -19.38 -12.75 -10.83
CA ALA A 72 -20.37 -13.71 -10.34
C ALA A 72 -21.81 -13.17 -10.41
N LYS A 73 -22.03 -11.89 -10.05
CA LYS A 73 -23.33 -11.21 -10.17
C LYS A 73 -23.76 -11.08 -11.64
N ALA A 74 -22.88 -10.55 -12.50
CA ALA A 74 -23.14 -10.37 -13.92
C ALA A 74 -23.43 -11.71 -14.63
N THR A 75 -22.73 -12.79 -14.26
CA THR A 75 -22.98 -14.14 -14.78
C THR A 75 -24.39 -14.63 -14.43
N LYS A 76 -24.83 -14.42 -13.18
CA LYS A 76 -26.18 -14.78 -12.73
C LYS A 76 -27.26 -13.94 -13.43
N ALA A 77 -27.00 -12.64 -13.64
CA ALA A 77 -27.89 -11.74 -14.38
C ALA A 77 -28.02 -12.15 -15.86
N ALA A 78 -26.89 -12.36 -16.55
CA ALA A 78 -26.86 -12.79 -17.95
C ALA A 78 -27.56 -14.14 -18.16
N LYS A 79 -27.37 -15.10 -17.26
CA LYS A 79 -28.12 -16.37 -17.31
C LYS A 79 -29.61 -16.15 -17.10
N SER A 80 -30.02 -15.38 -16.08
CA SER A 80 -31.46 -15.09 -15.85
C SER A 80 -32.12 -14.39 -17.04
N ALA A 81 -31.43 -13.45 -17.69
CA ALA A 81 -31.91 -12.81 -18.92
C ALA A 81 -32.05 -13.80 -20.09
N SER A 82 -31.08 -14.70 -20.27
CA SER A 82 -31.12 -15.75 -21.29
C SER A 82 -32.28 -16.74 -21.04
N ASP A 83 -32.48 -17.16 -19.80
CA ASP A 83 -33.53 -18.11 -19.41
C ASP A 83 -34.93 -17.49 -19.58
N LYS A 84 -35.10 -16.21 -19.21
CA LYS A 84 -36.33 -15.42 -19.49
C LYS A 84 -36.61 -15.30 -20.99
N LEU A 85 -35.58 -15.03 -21.80
CA LEU A 85 -35.70 -14.94 -23.26
C LEU A 85 -36.09 -16.29 -23.89
N ALA A 86 -35.54 -17.41 -23.40
CA ALA A 86 -35.93 -18.74 -23.83
C ALA A 86 -37.42 -19.02 -23.54
N ALA A 87 -37.86 -18.75 -22.30
CA ALA A 87 -39.27 -18.90 -21.92
C ALA A 87 -40.21 -18.01 -22.77
N ALA A 88 -39.80 -16.78 -23.08
CA ALA A 88 -40.57 -15.88 -23.95
C ALA A 88 -40.67 -16.39 -25.40
N LYS A 89 -39.58 -16.95 -25.95
CA LYS A 89 -39.59 -17.58 -27.29
C LYS A 89 -40.51 -18.80 -27.33
N THR A 90 -40.55 -19.62 -26.27
CA THR A 90 -41.50 -20.74 -26.16
C THR A 90 -42.95 -20.25 -26.10
N LYS A 91 -43.24 -19.19 -25.34
CA LYS A 91 -44.58 -18.56 -25.30
C LYS A 91 -44.99 -17.98 -26.66
N LEU A 92 -44.06 -17.38 -27.41
CA LEU A 92 -44.31 -16.92 -28.78
C LEU A 92 -44.65 -18.07 -29.73
N LYS A 93 -43.89 -19.18 -29.71
CA LYS A 93 -44.20 -20.39 -30.51
C LYS A 93 -45.59 -20.94 -30.17
N ALA A 94 -45.94 -21.04 -28.89
CA ALA A 94 -47.25 -21.50 -28.44
C ALA A 94 -48.40 -20.57 -28.88
N ALA A 95 -48.20 -19.25 -28.87
CA ALA A 95 -49.16 -18.29 -29.39
C ALA A 95 -49.33 -18.41 -30.92
N GLN A 96 -48.23 -18.60 -31.67
CA GLN A 96 -48.26 -18.81 -33.12
C GLN A 96 -49.01 -20.10 -33.50
N ALA A 97 -48.84 -21.19 -32.74
CA ALA A 97 -49.61 -22.42 -32.93
C ALA A 97 -51.12 -22.18 -32.71
N LYS A 98 -51.51 -21.44 -31.67
CA LYS A 98 -52.91 -21.08 -31.42
C LYS A 98 -53.52 -20.19 -32.52
N VAL A 99 -52.74 -19.27 -33.11
CA VAL A 99 -53.17 -18.50 -34.30
C VAL A 99 -53.40 -19.42 -35.50
N LYS A 100 -52.46 -20.32 -35.81
CA LYS A 100 -52.65 -21.27 -36.93
C LYS A 100 -53.89 -22.15 -36.75
N ALA A 101 -54.15 -22.62 -35.52
CA ALA A 101 -55.24 -23.55 -35.24
C ALA A 101 -56.64 -22.90 -35.14
N LYS A 102 -56.76 -21.66 -34.63
CA LYS A 102 -58.07 -21.03 -34.36
C LYS A 102 -58.29 -19.64 -34.96
N LYS A 103 -57.27 -19.02 -35.57
CA LYS A 103 -57.31 -17.70 -36.26
C LYS A 103 -57.99 -16.52 -35.51
N THR A 104 -58.28 -16.63 -34.22
CA THR A 104 -59.03 -15.58 -33.50
C THR A 104 -58.23 -14.29 -33.30
N ALA A 105 -58.93 -13.15 -33.31
CA ALA A 105 -58.32 -11.83 -33.07
C ALA A 105 -57.54 -11.76 -31.74
N ALA A 106 -58.02 -12.45 -30.70
CA ALA A 106 -57.33 -12.57 -29.42
C ALA A 106 -55.98 -13.31 -29.55
N ALA A 107 -55.92 -14.38 -30.35
CA ALA A 107 -54.68 -15.11 -30.61
C ALA A 107 -53.68 -14.26 -31.43
N VAL A 108 -54.18 -13.49 -32.42
CA VAL A 108 -53.34 -12.58 -33.23
C VAL A 108 -52.73 -11.48 -32.35
N LYS A 109 -53.54 -10.83 -31.50
CA LYS A 109 -53.05 -9.87 -30.49
C LYS A 109 -52.02 -10.52 -29.55
N ALA A 110 -52.25 -11.75 -29.11
CA ALA A 110 -51.29 -12.47 -28.27
C ALA A 110 -49.95 -12.78 -28.97
N VAL A 111 -49.93 -13.03 -30.28
CA VAL A 111 -48.68 -13.18 -31.03
C VAL A 111 -47.92 -11.84 -31.12
N ALA A 112 -48.61 -10.73 -31.40
CA ALA A 112 -48.00 -9.40 -31.45
C ALA A 112 -47.35 -9.03 -30.09
N THR A 113 -48.08 -9.16 -28.99
CA THR A 113 -47.58 -8.87 -27.64
C THR A 113 -46.40 -9.77 -27.24
N ASN A 114 -46.42 -11.06 -27.60
CA ASN A 114 -45.28 -11.94 -27.31
C ASN A 114 -44.07 -11.64 -28.22
N LYS A 115 -44.28 -11.19 -29.47
CA LYS A 115 -43.19 -10.75 -30.37
C LYS A 115 -42.47 -9.52 -29.81
N ALA A 116 -43.23 -8.54 -29.29
CA ALA A 116 -42.68 -7.36 -28.62
C ALA A 116 -41.84 -7.75 -27.38
N LYS A 117 -42.39 -8.58 -26.48
CA LYS A 117 -41.68 -9.07 -25.28
C LYS A 117 -40.43 -9.89 -25.61
N VAL A 118 -40.41 -10.62 -26.72
CA VAL A 118 -39.20 -11.32 -27.20
C VAL A 118 -38.14 -10.34 -27.72
N ALA A 119 -38.53 -9.23 -28.36
CA ALA A 119 -37.59 -8.20 -28.79
C ALA A 119 -36.95 -7.47 -27.59
N GLU A 120 -37.78 -7.01 -26.65
CA GLU A 120 -37.36 -6.40 -25.37
C GLU A 120 -36.37 -7.30 -24.61
N LEU A 121 -36.75 -8.55 -24.34
CA LEU A 121 -35.87 -9.51 -23.65
C LEU A 121 -34.62 -9.88 -24.47
N THR A 122 -34.63 -9.73 -25.80
CA THR A 122 -33.42 -9.88 -26.62
C THR A 122 -32.46 -8.72 -26.42
N GLN A 123 -32.95 -7.49 -26.28
CA GLN A 123 -32.12 -6.33 -25.95
C GLN A 123 -31.53 -6.48 -24.53
N THR A 124 -32.34 -6.86 -23.54
CA THR A 124 -31.87 -7.11 -22.17
C THR A 124 -30.85 -8.24 -22.09
N ALA A 125 -31.03 -9.33 -22.84
CA ALA A 125 -30.07 -10.43 -22.91
C ALA A 125 -28.78 -10.08 -23.67
N LYS A 126 -28.82 -9.13 -24.62
CA LYS A 126 -27.62 -8.55 -25.25
C LYS A 126 -26.87 -7.65 -24.26
N ALA A 127 -27.58 -6.75 -23.57
CA ALA A 127 -26.99 -5.84 -22.59
C ALA A 127 -26.28 -6.60 -21.45
N ALA A 128 -26.94 -7.59 -20.83
CA ALA A 128 -26.35 -8.39 -19.76
C ALA A 128 -25.15 -9.24 -20.23
N LYS A 129 -25.06 -9.59 -21.52
CA LYS A 129 -23.87 -10.22 -22.11
C LYS A 129 -22.72 -9.24 -22.32
N ALA A 130 -23.00 -8.01 -22.73
CA ALA A 130 -22.00 -6.95 -22.86
C ALA A 130 -21.43 -6.55 -21.49
N GLU A 131 -22.30 -6.38 -20.48
CA GLU A 131 -21.90 -6.14 -19.08
C GLU A 131 -21.02 -7.29 -18.54
N LEU A 132 -21.37 -8.55 -18.83
CA LEU A 132 -20.54 -9.69 -18.44
C LEU A 132 -19.17 -9.72 -19.17
N ALA A 133 -19.05 -9.12 -20.35
CA ALA A 133 -17.76 -8.97 -21.03
C ALA A 133 -16.93 -7.85 -20.36
N THR A 134 -17.47 -6.64 -20.23
CA THR A 134 -16.74 -5.50 -19.63
C THR A 134 -16.28 -5.79 -18.20
N VAL A 135 -17.11 -6.44 -17.38
CA VAL A 135 -16.75 -6.82 -16.00
C VAL A 135 -15.68 -7.94 -15.96
N LYS A 136 -15.62 -8.84 -16.97
CA LYS A 136 -14.52 -9.81 -17.10
C LYS A 136 -13.21 -9.15 -17.51
N ASP A 137 -13.25 -8.18 -18.41
CA ASP A 137 -12.06 -7.44 -18.83
C ASP A 137 -11.55 -6.49 -17.73
N ALA A 138 -12.45 -5.93 -16.92
CA ALA A 138 -12.09 -5.23 -15.69
C ALA A 138 -11.35 -6.14 -14.69
N VAL A 139 -11.77 -7.41 -14.52
CA VAL A 139 -11.02 -8.39 -13.70
C VAL A 139 -9.63 -8.68 -14.25
N LYS A 140 -9.44 -8.71 -15.59
CA LYS A 140 -8.08 -8.83 -16.18
C LYS A 140 -7.24 -7.61 -15.82
N ALA A 141 -7.77 -6.40 -16.04
CA ALA A 141 -7.07 -5.15 -15.74
C ALA A 141 -6.68 -5.04 -14.26
N ALA A 142 -7.60 -5.33 -13.33
CA ALA A 142 -7.33 -5.34 -11.90
C ALA A 142 -6.24 -6.36 -11.52
N LYS A 143 -6.20 -7.53 -12.16
CA LYS A 143 -5.15 -8.55 -11.91
C LYS A 143 -3.78 -8.13 -12.44
N GLU A 144 -3.69 -7.51 -13.61
CA GLU A 144 -2.41 -6.98 -14.11
C GLU A 144 -1.95 -5.75 -13.31
N ALA A 145 -2.88 -4.92 -12.82
CA ALA A 145 -2.58 -3.84 -11.88
C ALA A 145 -2.03 -4.39 -10.55
N ALA A 146 -2.68 -5.39 -9.94
CA ALA A 146 -2.22 -6.02 -8.71
C ALA A 146 -0.86 -6.71 -8.85
N LYS A 147 -0.59 -7.40 -9.97
CA LYS A 147 0.74 -7.92 -10.32
C LYS A 147 1.78 -6.78 -10.39
N THR A 148 1.45 -5.69 -11.08
CA THR A 148 2.34 -4.54 -11.26
C THR A 148 2.67 -3.87 -9.93
N VAL A 149 1.69 -3.73 -9.02
CA VAL A 149 1.88 -3.27 -7.64
C VAL A 149 2.85 -4.20 -6.90
N ALA A 150 2.59 -5.51 -6.88
CA ALA A 150 3.43 -6.47 -6.16
C ALA A 150 4.88 -6.54 -6.70
N VAL A 151 5.09 -6.32 -8.01
CA VAL A 151 6.44 -6.19 -8.61
C VAL A 151 7.12 -4.91 -8.14
N LYS A 152 6.43 -3.77 -8.15
CA LYS A 152 6.97 -2.48 -7.67
C LYS A 152 7.34 -2.52 -6.19
N VAL A 153 6.47 -3.06 -5.33
CA VAL A 153 6.73 -3.21 -3.89
C VAL A 153 7.94 -4.11 -3.62
N LYS A 154 8.09 -5.23 -4.34
CA LYS A 154 9.28 -6.09 -4.26
C LYS A 154 10.56 -5.39 -4.74
N ALA A 155 10.49 -4.56 -5.77
CA ALA A 155 11.63 -3.78 -6.25
C ALA A 155 12.07 -2.73 -5.23
N ILE A 156 11.12 -2.00 -4.63
CA ILE A 156 11.37 -1.02 -3.57
C ILE A 156 12.02 -1.70 -2.35
N ALA A 157 11.45 -2.81 -1.88
CA ALA A 157 12.00 -3.60 -0.77
C ALA A 157 13.37 -4.25 -1.06
N LYS A 158 13.82 -4.27 -2.33
CA LYS A 158 15.20 -4.63 -2.71
C LYS A 158 16.12 -3.40 -2.64
N LEU A 159 15.69 -2.28 -3.22
CA LEU A 159 16.43 -1.01 -3.18
C LEU A 159 16.71 -0.55 -1.74
N GLU A 160 15.74 -0.68 -0.83
CA GLU A 160 15.91 -0.36 0.60
C GLU A 160 16.96 -1.24 1.28
N LYS A 161 17.01 -2.53 0.93
CA LYS A 161 18.04 -3.46 1.44
C LYS A 161 19.42 -3.12 0.89
N GLU A 162 19.52 -2.59 -0.33
CA GLU A 162 20.77 -2.16 -0.94
C GLU A 162 21.23 -0.81 -0.37
N LEU A 163 20.32 0.15 -0.18
CA LEU A 163 20.54 1.41 0.53
C LEU A 163 21.01 1.16 1.98
N ALA A 164 20.38 0.23 2.70
CA ALA A 164 20.78 -0.15 4.05
C ALA A 164 22.18 -0.80 4.11
N LYS A 165 22.56 -1.59 3.09
CA LYS A 165 23.93 -2.12 2.94
C LYS A 165 24.93 -0.99 2.67
N ALA A 166 24.59 -0.06 1.77
CA ALA A 166 25.44 1.08 1.42
C ALA A 166 25.68 2.00 2.64
N ASN A 167 24.63 2.36 3.37
CA ASN A 167 24.72 3.19 4.57
C ASN A 167 25.57 2.52 5.67
N LYS A 168 25.45 1.21 5.88
CA LYS A 168 26.32 0.46 6.81
C LYS A 168 27.80 0.50 6.39
N LYS A 169 28.10 0.34 5.09
CA LYS A 169 29.48 0.49 4.57
C LYS A 169 30.01 1.92 4.74
N ALA A 170 29.19 2.94 4.49
CA ALA A 170 29.57 4.35 4.63
C ALA A 170 29.87 4.73 6.10
N ALA A 171 29.08 4.24 7.05
CA ALA A 171 29.31 4.46 8.49
C ALA A 171 30.65 3.86 8.94
N ALA A 172 30.95 2.62 8.54
CA ALA A 172 32.21 1.96 8.86
C ALA A 172 33.43 2.75 8.34
N LYS A 173 33.35 3.31 7.12
CA LYS A 173 34.45 4.09 6.51
C LYS A 173 34.69 5.47 7.17
N LYS A 174 33.75 5.97 8.00
CA LYS A 174 33.96 7.19 8.81
C LYS A 174 34.58 6.90 10.19
N ALA A 175 34.41 5.70 10.74
CA ALA A 175 34.88 5.34 12.08
C ALA A 175 36.42 5.16 12.18
N THR A 176 37.13 5.00 11.07
CA THR A 176 38.57 4.71 11.05
C THR A 176 39.48 5.94 11.06
N LYS A 177 38.95 7.17 10.94
CA LYS A 177 39.73 8.42 11.14
C LYS A 177 39.98 8.69 12.64
N LYS A 178 40.82 7.84 13.23
CA LYS A 178 41.38 8.02 14.58
C LYS A 178 42.16 9.35 14.63
N PRO A 179 41.88 10.26 15.57
CA PRO A 179 42.66 11.49 15.69
C PRO A 179 44.10 11.14 16.07
N ALA A 180 45.07 11.68 15.33
CA ALA A 180 46.48 11.51 15.63
C ALA A 180 46.80 12.18 16.97
N LYS A 181 47.07 11.39 18.02
CA LYS A 181 47.52 11.91 19.31
C LYS A 181 48.87 12.61 19.12
N LYS A 182 48.85 13.94 19.05
CA LYS A 182 50.04 14.80 19.08
C LYS A 182 50.80 14.49 20.38
N LYS A 183 51.87 13.68 20.30
CA LYS A 183 52.77 13.44 21.45
C LYS A 183 53.57 14.73 21.69
N ALA A 184 53.22 15.47 22.73
CA ALA A 184 54.03 16.59 23.19
C ALA A 184 55.37 16.06 23.74
N LYS A 185 56.45 16.12 22.93
CA LYS A 185 57.80 15.79 23.38
C LYS A 185 58.45 17.05 23.94
N LYS A 186 58.43 17.20 25.27
CA LYS A 186 59.12 18.25 26.01
C LYS A 186 60.63 18.12 25.76
N ALA A 187 61.28 19.19 25.30
CA ALA A 187 62.73 19.26 25.08
C ALA A 187 63.27 20.58 25.65
N ALA A 188 64.53 20.57 26.09
CA ALA A 188 65.07 21.58 27.00
C ALA A 188 65.39 22.94 26.35
N THR A 189 65.43 23.95 27.21
CA THR A 189 66.05 25.25 26.96
C THR A 189 67.51 25.12 26.51
N LYS A 190 67.92 25.92 25.51
CA LYS A 190 69.34 26.34 25.40
C LYS A 190 69.46 27.79 24.93
N LYS A 191 70.39 28.46 25.62
CA LYS A 191 70.79 29.88 25.60
C LYS A 191 70.96 30.47 24.19
N ALA A 192 70.59 31.75 24.01
CA ALA A 192 70.77 32.50 22.76
C ALA A 192 72.23 32.96 22.54
N ALA A 193 72.60 33.21 21.27
CA ALA A 193 73.82 33.92 20.86
C ALA A 193 73.62 34.63 19.51
N LYS A 194 74.17 35.85 19.41
CA LYS A 194 74.36 36.79 18.28
C LYS A 194 73.84 36.48 16.84
N ALA A 195 73.24 37.53 16.25
CA ALA A 195 73.18 37.83 14.81
C ALA A 195 74.41 38.69 14.38
N PRO A 196 74.63 39.11 13.11
CA PRO A 196 73.82 39.04 11.88
C PRO A 196 74.53 38.17 10.78
N THR A 197 74.51 38.32 9.43
CA THR A 197 74.20 39.40 8.45
C THR A 197 73.70 38.80 7.09
N PRO A 198 73.78 39.36 5.85
CA PRO A 198 72.70 39.15 4.84
C PRO A 198 73.16 38.60 3.45
N GLU A 199 72.25 38.72 2.46
CA GLU A 199 72.44 38.64 0.99
C GLU A 199 72.79 37.28 0.35
N ALA A 200 72.44 37.00 -0.92
CA ALA A 200 71.81 37.86 -1.96
C ALA A 200 70.56 37.19 -2.62
N ALA A 201 69.95 37.88 -3.59
CA ALA A 201 68.77 37.44 -4.34
C ALA A 201 69.11 37.00 -5.80
N PRO A 202 68.29 37.23 -6.86
CA PRO A 202 67.47 36.15 -7.41
C PRO A 202 67.66 35.86 -8.92
N ALA A 203 67.09 34.73 -9.39
CA ALA A 203 66.60 34.51 -10.75
C ALA A 203 65.35 33.60 -10.67
N THR A 204 64.21 33.76 -11.36
CA THR A 204 63.83 34.27 -12.69
C THR A 204 64.18 33.36 -13.87
N ASP A 205 63.28 32.41 -14.16
CA ASP A 205 62.63 32.13 -15.47
C ASP A 205 61.89 30.77 -15.38
N ALA A 206 60.94 30.37 -16.22
CA ALA A 206 59.88 31.02 -17.01
C ALA A 206 58.99 29.87 -17.57
N PRO A 207 57.75 30.09 -18.08
CA PRO A 207 56.81 29.00 -18.33
C PRO A 207 56.60 28.62 -19.81
N ALA A 208 56.28 27.35 -20.05
CA ALA A 208 55.45 26.85 -21.17
C ALA A 208 54.55 25.72 -20.60
N ALA A 209 53.24 25.55 -20.90
CA ALA A 209 52.40 25.90 -22.07
C ALA A 209 52.48 24.88 -23.23
N SER A 210 51.31 24.61 -23.83
CA SER A 210 51.03 23.57 -24.85
C SER A 210 51.19 22.10 -24.38
N GLU A 211 50.44 21.12 -24.90
CA GLU A 211 49.43 21.17 -25.98
C GLU A 211 48.35 20.07 -25.86
N ALA A 212 47.26 20.27 -26.60
CA ALA A 212 46.23 19.31 -27.07
C ALA A 212 45.67 18.25 -26.09
#